data_AF-A0AAV9TEW0-F1
#
_entry.id   AF-A0AAV9TEW0-F1
#
_cell.length_a   1.000
_cell.length_b   1.000
_cell.length_c   1.000
_cell.angle_alpha   90.00
_cell.angle_beta   90.00
_cell.angle_gamma   90.00
#
_symmetry.space_group_name_H-M   'P 1'
#
loop_
_entity.id
_entity.type
_entity.pdbx_description
1 polymer ?
#
loop_
_entity_poly.entity_id
_entity_poly.type
_entity_poly.pdbx_seq_one_letter_code
_entity_poly.pdbx_strand_id
1 'polypeptide(L)'
;MVPLLQSPAVNPHATLITLFMNAVDENLTDLERFSGMVTGGATWMRTLRYLSLTNRQLELNDLVIFKILAAQDCLANHDVVFSRFAIMFGLFEAPRIVGAAMKDEHTVIEKWPFRLKLQPGQPGAQAEFNRLVCGGVSSKEFYLKWKKL
;
A
#
# COMPACT_ATOMS: atom_id res chain seq x y z
N MET A 1 -3.90 -16.89 18.14
CA MET A 1 -4.06 -17.09 16.68
C MET A 1 -3.05 -18.08 16.09
N VAL A 2 -1.78 -18.08 16.51
CA VAL A 2 -0.75 -19.07 16.09
C VAL A 2 -1.15 -20.55 16.26
N PRO A 3 -1.97 -20.97 17.26
CA PRO A 3 -2.34 -22.38 17.42
C PRO A 3 -3.07 -23.00 16.22
N LEU A 4 -3.69 -22.17 15.37
CA LEU A 4 -4.41 -22.62 14.17
C LEU A 4 -3.48 -22.88 12.98
N LEU A 5 -2.21 -22.45 13.06
CA LEU A 5 -1.22 -22.74 12.03
C LEU A 5 -0.63 -24.13 12.25
N GLN A 6 -0.71 -24.96 11.22
CA GLN A 6 0.03 -26.22 11.17
C GLN A 6 1.53 -25.94 11.02
N SER A 7 2.35 -26.85 11.55
CA SER A 7 3.80 -26.79 11.35
C SER A 7 4.12 -26.92 9.84
N PRO A 8 5.16 -26.24 9.34
CA PRO A 8 5.59 -26.37 7.94
C PRO A 8 5.88 -27.81 7.51
N ALA A 9 6.28 -28.69 8.45
CA ALA A 9 6.50 -30.12 8.19
C ALA A 9 5.21 -30.90 7.88
N VAL A 10 4.07 -30.44 8.40
CA VAL A 10 2.74 -31.05 8.16
C VAL A 10 2.06 -30.38 6.97
N ASN A 11 2.14 -29.05 6.87
CA ASN A 11 1.54 -28.30 5.78
C ASN A 11 2.38 -27.03 5.47
N PRO A 12 3.20 -27.06 4.41
CA PRO A 12 4.04 -25.91 4.04
C PRO A 12 3.22 -24.68 3.56
N HIS A 13 1.96 -24.91 3.18
CA HIS A 13 1.07 -23.86 2.69
C HIS A 13 0.24 -23.19 3.78
N ALA A 14 0.24 -23.73 5.01
CA ALA A 14 -0.42 -23.09 6.15
C ALA A 14 0.05 -21.64 6.29
N THR A 15 -0.90 -20.71 6.23
CA THR A 15 -0.62 -19.27 6.18
C THR A 15 -1.70 -18.52 6.93
N LEU A 16 -1.30 -17.68 7.88
CA LEU A 16 -2.18 -16.71 8.53
C LEU A 16 -1.96 -15.38 7.82
N ILE A 17 -3.04 -14.74 7.36
CA ILE A 17 -3.00 -13.45 6.70
C ILE A 17 -3.53 -12.42 7.68
N THR A 18 -2.75 -11.36 7.92
CA THR A 18 -3.17 -10.21 8.71
C THR A 18 -3.26 -9.00 7.79
N LEU A 19 -4.40 -8.31 7.87
CA LEU A 19 -4.65 -7.05 7.18
C LEU A 19 -4.46 -5.89 8.16
N PHE A 20 -3.66 -4.91 7.76
CA PHE A 20 -3.52 -3.63 8.43
C PHE A 20 -4.17 -2.56 7.57
N MET A 21 -5.39 -2.15 7.94
CA MET A 21 -6.15 -1.14 7.17
C MET A 21 -5.64 0.28 7.41
N ASN A 22 -5.21 0.59 8.64
CA ASN A 22 -4.92 1.98 9.03
C ASN A 22 -3.45 2.24 9.37
N ALA A 23 -2.61 1.19 9.41
CA ALA A 23 -1.23 1.32 9.89
C ALA A 23 -0.42 2.38 9.13
N VAL A 24 -0.65 2.52 7.82
CA VAL A 24 -0.03 3.57 7.03
C VAL A 24 -0.66 4.93 7.35
N ASP A 25 -1.99 5.06 7.25
CA ASP A 25 -2.64 6.36 7.37
C ASP A 25 -2.39 7.01 8.74
N GLU A 26 -2.52 6.24 9.83
CA GLU A 26 -2.28 6.73 11.19
C GLU A 26 -0.81 7.08 11.47
N ASN A 27 0.12 6.61 10.64
CA ASN A 27 1.55 6.86 10.81
C ASN A 27 2.13 7.80 9.74
N LEU A 28 1.33 8.32 8.81
CA LEU A 28 1.79 9.30 7.82
C LEU A 28 1.96 10.69 8.45
N THR A 29 3.11 11.31 8.24
CA THR A 29 3.32 12.73 8.54
C THR A 29 2.65 13.61 7.49
N ASP A 30 2.32 14.87 7.83
CA ASP A 30 1.75 15.82 6.86
C ASP A 30 2.65 16.03 5.64
N LEU A 31 3.98 16.03 5.84
CA LEU A 31 4.93 16.12 4.76
C LEU A 31 4.84 14.91 3.81
N GLU A 32 4.73 13.69 4.34
CA GLU A 32 4.57 12.47 3.55
C GLU A 32 3.22 12.46 2.81
N ARG A 33 2.13 12.86 3.48
CA ARG A 33 0.77 12.95 2.91
C ARG A 33 0.73 13.83 1.67
N PHE A 34 1.44 14.96 1.70
CA PHE A 34 1.39 15.95 0.61
C PHE A 34 2.62 15.94 -0.30
N SER A 35 3.56 15.00 -0.10
CA SER A 35 4.78 14.89 -0.92
C SER A 35 4.49 14.73 -2.42
N GLY A 36 3.38 14.09 -2.78
CA GLY A 36 2.94 13.93 -4.17
C GLY A 36 2.39 15.20 -4.82
N MET A 37 1.96 16.18 -4.02
CA MET A 37 1.37 17.44 -4.47
C MET A 37 2.41 18.53 -4.78
N VAL A 38 3.70 18.22 -4.69
CA VAL A 38 4.76 19.15 -5.09
C VAL A 38 4.67 19.41 -6.59
N THR A 39 4.26 20.63 -6.95
CA THR A 39 4.11 21.07 -8.35
C THR A 39 5.40 20.82 -9.13
N GLY A 40 5.27 20.15 -10.27
CA GLY A 40 6.41 19.80 -11.14
C GLY A 40 7.21 18.57 -10.70
N GLY A 41 6.88 17.96 -9.57
CA GLY A 41 7.49 16.70 -9.13
C GLY A 41 7.16 15.51 -10.05
N ALA A 42 7.98 14.46 -10.00
CA ALA A 42 7.77 13.27 -10.83
C ALA A 42 6.41 12.59 -10.57
N THR A 43 6.03 12.45 -9.29
CA THR A 43 4.74 11.91 -8.87
C THR A 43 3.58 12.79 -9.35
N TRP A 44 3.70 14.11 -9.19
CA TRP A 44 2.73 15.09 -9.70
C TRP A 44 2.48 14.92 -11.21
N MET A 45 3.55 14.93 -12.00
CA MET A 45 3.49 14.77 -13.45
C MET A 45 2.96 13.41 -13.88
N ARG A 46 3.18 12.36 -13.08
CA ARG A 46 2.61 11.03 -13.33
C ARG A 46 1.11 10.99 -13.05
N THR A 47 0.67 11.59 -11.94
CA THR A 47 -0.76 11.71 -11.59
C THR A 47 -1.54 12.50 -12.65
N LEU A 48 -1.01 13.64 -13.10
CA LEU A 48 -1.65 14.45 -14.15
C LEU A 48 -1.82 13.67 -15.46
N ARG A 49 -0.84 12.85 -15.84
CA ARG A 49 -0.92 11.99 -17.03
C ARG A 49 -2.05 10.97 -16.95
N TYR A 50 -2.23 10.30 -15.82
CA TYR A 50 -3.33 9.35 -15.62
C TYR A 50 -4.70 10.02 -15.58
N LEU A 51 -4.78 11.21 -15.00
CA LEU A 51 -6.04 11.97 -14.91
C LEU A 51 -6.35 12.78 -16.18
N SER A 52 -5.43 12.78 -17.17
CA SER A 52 -5.52 13.61 -18.38
C SER A 52 -5.75 15.09 -18.06
N LEU A 53 -5.17 15.57 -16.95
CA LEU A 53 -5.29 16.94 -16.51
C LEU A 53 -4.18 17.79 -17.13
N THR A 54 -4.56 18.92 -17.70
CA THR A 54 -3.60 19.96 -18.08
C THR A 54 -3.00 20.57 -16.81
N ASN A 55 -1.75 21.02 -16.89
CA ASN A 55 -1.02 21.67 -15.79
C ASN A 55 -1.59 23.08 -15.49
N ARG A 56 -2.89 23.15 -15.17
CA ARG A 56 -3.60 24.35 -14.75
C ARG A 56 -3.36 24.55 -13.26
N GLN A 57 -3.34 25.79 -12.80
CA GLN A 57 -3.45 26.10 -11.39
C GLN A 57 -4.79 25.56 -10.86
N LEU A 58 -4.70 24.57 -9.98
CA LEU A 58 -5.86 24.06 -9.24
C LEU A 58 -6.13 24.99 -8.08
N GLU A 59 -7.40 25.34 -7.88
CA GLU A 59 -7.80 26.06 -6.68
C GLU A 59 -8.05 25.06 -5.54
N LEU A 60 -7.81 25.47 -4.30
CA LEU A 60 -7.97 24.62 -3.10
C LEU A 60 -9.37 23.99 -2.95
N ASN A 61 -10.38 24.56 -3.60
CA ASN A 61 -11.77 24.08 -3.57
C ASN A 61 -12.15 23.24 -4.80
N ASP A 62 -11.23 22.97 -5.72
CA ASP A 62 -11.49 22.09 -6.85
C ASP A 62 -11.75 20.67 -6.37
N LEU A 63 -12.92 20.11 -6.71
CA LEU A 63 -13.27 18.71 -6.43
C LEU A 63 -12.26 17.71 -7.04
N VAL A 64 -11.48 18.16 -8.02
CA VAL A 64 -10.40 17.40 -8.65
C VAL A 64 -9.26 17.08 -7.66
N ILE A 65 -9.07 17.89 -6.62
CA ILE A 65 -8.03 17.66 -5.60
C ILE A 65 -8.23 16.30 -4.92
N PHE A 66 -9.46 15.93 -4.57
CA PHE A 66 -9.73 14.63 -3.96
C PHE A 66 -9.36 13.45 -4.88
N LYS A 67 -9.57 13.60 -6.20
CA LYS A 67 -9.15 12.59 -7.18
C LYS A 67 -7.64 12.50 -7.29
N ILE A 68 -6.94 13.64 -7.19
CA ILE A 68 -5.48 13.70 -7.20
C ILE A 68 -4.91 13.02 -5.95
N LEU A 69 -5.48 13.28 -4.77
CA LEU A 69 -5.05 12.65 -3.53
C LEU A 69 -5.26 11.13 -3.57
N ALA A 70 -6.45 10.67 -3.99
CA ALA A 70 -6.72 9.24 -4.16
C ALA A 70 -5.77 8.59 -5.17
N ALA A 71 -5.48 9.27 -6.28
CA ALA A 71 -4.49 8.82 -7.25
C ALA A 71 -3.09 8.72 -6.63
N GLN A 72 -2.65 9.75 -5.89
CA GLN A 72 -1.34 9.75 -5.24
C GLN A 72 -1.19 8.61 -4.24
N ASP A 73 -2.23 8.29 -3.48
CA ASP A 73 -2.23 7.15 -2.56
C ASP A 73 -1.96 5.82 -3.29
N CYS A 74 -2.51 5.64 -4.50
CA CYS A 74 -2.27 4.47 -5.36
C CYS A 74 -0.83 4.42 -5.92
N LEU A 75 -0.21 5.58 -6.11
CA LEU A 75 1.11 5.77 -6.72
C LEU A 75 2.26 5.77 -5.70
N ALA A 76 1.96 6.09 -4.45
CA ALA A 76 2.93 6.26 -3.38
C ALA A 76 3.55 4.92 -2.93
N ASN A 77 4.78 5.02 -2.41
CA ASN A 77 5.42 3.91 -1.74
C ASN A 77 5.28 4.06 -0.22
N HIS A 78 4.47 3.20 0.39
CA HIS A 78 4.21 3.18 1.82
C HIS A 78 5.12 2.24 2.62
N ASP A 79 6.11 1.59 1.96
CA ASP A 79 7.02 0.63 2.60
C ASP A 79 7.77 1.25 3.80
N VAL A 80 8.24 2.50 3.67
CA VAL A 80 8.98 3.19 4.73
C VAL A 80 8.09 3.47 5.93
N VAL A 81 6.85 3.94 5.70
CA VAL A 81 5.88 4.24 6.75
C VAL A 81 5.49 2.97 7.49
N PHE A 82 5.21 1.88 6.75
CA PHE A 82 4.90 0.60 7.35
C PHE A 82 6.10 0.02 8.12
N SER A 83 7.32 0.19 7.62
CA SER A 83 8.53 -0.26 8.33
C SER A 83 8.71 0.47 9.67
N ARG A 84 8.46 1.78 9.69
CA ARG A 84 8.45 2.59 10.93
C ARG A 84 7.42 2.07 11.92
N PHE A 85 6.20 1.79 11.46
CA PHE A 85 5.16 1.16 12.27
C PHE A 85 5.59 -0.23 12.78
N ALA A 86 6.14 -1.09 11.91
CA ALA A 86 6.54 -2.44 12.27
C ALA A 86 7.64 -2.48 13.34
N ILE A 87 8.58 -1.53 13.30
CA ILE A 87 9.61 -1.35 14.33
C ILE A 87 8.96 -0.88 15.64
N MET A 88 8.13 0.16 15.58
CA MET A 88 7.47 0.74 16.77
C MET A 88 6.64 -0.28 17.55
N PHE A 89 5.93 -1.16 16.85
CA PHE A 89 5.08 -2.19 17.45
C PHE A 89 5.78 -3.56 17.60
N GLY A 90 7.08 -3.65 17.31
CA GLY A 90 7.87 -4.87 17.50
C GLY A 90 7.40 -6.05 16.64
N LEU A 91 6.85 -5.80 15.45
CA LEU A 91 6.28 -6.85 14.58
C LEU A 91 7.32 -7.88 14.13
N PHE A 92 8.61 -7.56 14.19
CA PHE A 92 9.68 -8.50 13.84
C PHE A 92 10.03 -9.48 14.97
N GLU A 93 9.86 -9.08 16.24
CA GLU A 93 10.33 -9.85 17.39
C GLU A 93 9.17 -10.49 18.19
N ALA A 94 8.09 -9.75 18.43
CA ALA A 94 6.96 -10.25 19.22
C ALA A 94 6.36 -11.57 18.68
N PRO A 95 6.22 -11.78 17.36
CA PRO A 95 5.68 -13.04 16.82
C PRO A 95 6.55 -14.26 17.10
N ARG A 96 7.88 -14.10 17.23
CA ARG A 96 8.79 -15.21 17.54
C ARG A 96 8.51 -15.81 18.92
N ILE A 97 8.12 -14.97 19.89
CA ILE A 97 7.78 -15.39 21.26
C ILE A 97 6.61 -16.38 21.25
N VAL A 98 5.66 -16.21 20.32
CA VAL A 98 4.49 -17.07 20.17
C VAL A 98 4.68 -18.16 19.11
N GLY A 99 5.91 -18.41 18.65
CA GLY A 99 6.22 -19.47 17.69
C GLY A 99 5.78 -19.18 16.26
N ALA A 100 5.67 -17.90 15.86
CA ALA A 100 5.33 -17.48 14.51
C ALA A 100 6.46 -16.66 13.87
N ALA A 101 6.54 -16.73 12.55
CA ALA A 101 7.45 -15.91 11.75
C ALA A 101 6.71 -15.33 10.54
N MET A 102 7.14 -14.14 10.10
CA MET A 102 6.69 -13.61 8.82
C MET A 102 7.14 -14.54 7.68
N LYS A 103 6.33 -14.67 6.63
CA LYS A 103 6.75 -15.27 5.37
C LYS A 103 7.45 -14.20 4.53
N ASP A 104 8.66 -14.51 4.06
CA ASP A 104 9.38 -13.62 3.15
C ASP A 104 8.66 -13.52 1.80
N GLU A 105 8.19 -14.66 1.30
CA GLU A 105 7.45 -14.77 0.05
C GLU A 105 5.94 -14.65 0.25
N HIS A 106 5.34 -13.78 -0.55
CA HIS A 106 3.91 -13.56 -0.54
C HIS A 106 3.20 -14.40 -1.62
N THR A 107 2.90 -15.66 -1.30
CA THR A 107 2.23 -16.61 -2.21
C THR A 107 0.73 -16.37 -2.49
N VAL A 108 -0.12 -16.19 -1.46
CA VAL A 108 -1.58 -15.93 -1.61
C VAL A 108 -1.93 -14.52 -2.10
N ILE A 109 -1.64 -13.48 -1.30
CA ILE A 109 -1.82 -12.06 -1.64
C ILE A 109 -0.51 -11.24 -1.52
N GLU A 110 -0.27 -10.29 -2.42
CA GLU A 110 0.87 -9.37 -2.34
C GLU A 110 0.80 -8.48 -1.08
N LYS A 111 1.93 -7.87 -0.69
CA LYS A 111 1.99 -6.91 0.44
C LYS A 111 1.11 -5.69 0.21
N TRP A 112 1.16 -5.14 -1.01
CA TRP A 112 0.46 -3.94 -1.45
C TRP A 112 -0.38 -4.24 -2.71
N PRO A 113 -1.47 -5.01 -2.58
CA PRO A 113 -2.23 -5.48 -3.74
C PRO A 113 -2.91 -4.36 -4.53
N PHE A 114 -3.10 -3.20 -3.89
CA PHE A 114 -3.76 -2.03 -4.45
C PHE A 114 -2.80 -0.92 -4.88
N ARG A 115 -1.49 -1.18 -4.84
CA ARG A 115 -0.50 -0.25 -5.39
C ARG A 115 -0.48 -0.37 -6.91
N LEU A 116 -0.43 0.77 -7.60
CA LEU A 116 -0.36 0.84 -9.05
C LEU A 116 0.96 0.23 -9.55
N LYS A 117 0.87 -0.79 -10.42
CA LYS A 117 2.04 -1.52 -10.93
C LYS A 117 2.51 -0.97 -12.25
N LEU A 118 1.59 -0.66 -13.15
CA LEU A 118 1.91 -0.19 -14.50
C LEU A 118 2.24 1.31 -14.51
N GLN A 119 3.06 1.70 -15.48
CA GLN A 119 3.44 3.08 -15.77
C GLN A 119 2.55 3.67 -16.87
N PRO A 120 2.38 5.01 -16.93
CA PRO A 120 1.62 5.64 -18.01
C PRO A 120 2.19 5.23 -19.36
N GLY A 121 1.31 4.85 -20.30
CA GLY A 121 1.69 4.39 -21.64
C GLY A 121 1.92 2.89 -21.78
N GLN A 122 1.98 2.12 -20.68
CA GLN A 122 1.98 0.66 -20.77
C GLN A 122 0.56 0.13 -21.10
N PRO A 123 0.44 -0.96 -21.87
CA PRO A 123 -0.86 -1.60 -22.13
C PRO A 123 -1.59 -1.93 -20.82
N GLY A 124 -2.84 -1.48 -20.68
CA GLY A 124 -3.66 -1.74 -19.49
C GLY A 124 -3.42 -0.79 -18.30
N ALA A 125 -2.44 0.11 -18.35
CA ALA A 125 -2.10 0.99 -17.22
C ALA A 125 -3.27 1.90 -16.79
N GLN A 126 -4.01 2.45 -17.76
CA GLN A 126 -5.18 3.28 -17.46
C GLN A 126 -6.32 2.48 -16.84
N ALA A 127 -6.53 1.23 -17.29
CA ALA A 127 -7.57 0.37 -16.75
C ALA A 127 -7.25 -0.04 -15.30
N GLU A 128 -5.98 -0.37 -15.02
CA GLU A 128 -5.52 -0.62 -13.65
C GLU A 128 -5.74 0.62 -12.76
N PHE A 129 -5.29 1.79 -13.21
CA PHE A 129 -5.45 3.05 -12.49
C PHE A 129 -6.91 3.36 -12.17
N ASN A 130 -7.80 3.30 -13.16
CA ASN A 130 -9.22 3.56 -12.98
C ASN A 130 -9.85 2.56 -11.99
N ARG A 131 -9.46 1.29 -12.04
CA ARG A 131 -9.94 0.26 -11.11
C ARG A 131 -9.54 0.55 -9.67
N LEU A 132 -8.32 1.03 -9.44
CA LEU A 132 -7.83 1.34 -8.09
C LEU A 132 -8.51 2.59 -7.53
N VAL A 133 -8.51 3.69 -8.28
CA VAL A 133 -9.10 4.97 -7.84
C VAL A 133 -10.62 4.88 -7.64
N CYS A 134 -11.33 4.10 -8.45
CA CYS A 134 -12.78 3.90 -8.31
C CYS A 134 -13.16 2.72 -7.41
N GLY A 135 -12.19 1.91 -6.97
CA GLY A 135 -12.44 0.63 -6.29
C GLY A 135 -12.86 0.73 -4.83
N GLY A 136 -12.86 1.93 -4.24
CA GLY A 136 -13.21 2.14 -2.83
C GLY A 136 -12.13 1.68 -1.84
N VAL A 137 -10.96 1.29 -2.33
CA VAL A 137 -9.78 0.95 -1.52
C VAL A 137 -8.89 2.19 -1.36
N SER A 138 -8.24 2.32 -0.21
CA SER A 138 -7.36 3.44 0.11
C SER A 138 -5.97 3.29 -0.51
N SER A 139 -5.62 2.10 -1.01
CA SER A 139 -4.27 1.73 -1.46
C SER A 139 -3.21 1.71 -0.37
N LYS A 140 -3.63 1.84 0.89
CA LYS A 140 -2.82 1.82 2.11
C LYS A 140 -2.99 0.53 2.90
N GLU A 141 -3.82 -0.39 2.41
CA GLU A 141 -4.04 -1.70 3.01
C GLU A 141 -2.79 -2.56 2.85
N PHE A 142 -2.18 -2.92 3.98
CA PHE A 142 -1.02 -3.78 4.01
C PHE A 142 -1.39 -5.20 4.44
N TYR A 143 -0.96 -6.18 3.66
CA TYR A 143 -1.18 -7.60 3.97
C TYR A 143 0.13 -8.26 4.36
N LEU A 144 0.14 -8.87 5.55
CA LEU A 144 1.26 -9.64 6.05
C LEU A 144 0.88 -11.12 6.17
N LYS A 145 1.84 -11.99 5.87
CA LYS A 145 1.67 -13.43 5.97
C LYS A 145 2.56 -13.99 7.05
N TRP A 146 2.01 -14.92 7.81
CA TRP A 146 2.70 -15.61 8.89
C TRP A 146 2.71 -17.11 8.64
N LYS A 147 3.78 -17.74 9.08
CA LYS A 147 3.94 -19.19 9.20
C LYS A 147 4.27 -19.53 10.65
N LYS A 148 3.98 -20.77 11.04
CA LYS A 148 4.49 -21.33 12.29
C LYS A 148 5.99 -21.60 12.13
N LEU A 149 6.75 -21.35 13.20
CA LEU A 149 8.14 -21.77 13.29
C LEU A 149 8.26 -23.30 13.32
#